data_AF-A0A3B8PP99-F1
#
_entry.id   AF-A0A3B8PP99-F1
#
_cell.length_a   1.000
_cell.length_b   1.000
_cell.length_c   1.000
_cell.angle_alpha   90.00
_cell.angle_beta   90.00
_cell.angle_gamma   90.00
#
_symmetry.space_group_name_H-M   'P 1'
#
loop_
_entity.id
_entity.type
_entity.pdbx_description
1 polymer ?
#
loop_
_entity_poly.entity_id
_entity_poly.type
_entity_poly.pdbx_seq_one_letter_code
_entity_poly.pdbx_strand_id
1 'polypeptide(L)'
;MKPPRTIHRPPKAGSTGYGLVVPSFEQGAVVLRDAKKRVLRIAWEPPTPKDIKPKNRRKGTPVGRKPKASAAVNSSRALDPGVYNVIGYRVIRHDKAGVGWFVSGTESRGIKRITVVAGSRQKIDIDPAIAVDCVALRTKTGLRILMTITGHNESGLTIFRQGRRIGIEYRVLDEQGRSVAEGVMKYG
;
A
#
# COMPACT_ATOMS: atom_id res chain seq x y z
N MET A 1 -17.59 10.74 3.00
CA MET A 1 -17.37 9.32 3.39
C MET A 1 -16.58 9.26 4.69
N LYS A 2 -16.96 8.40 5.64
CA LYS A 2 -16.19 8.20 6.88
C LYS A 2 -14.92 7.39 6.56
N PRO A 3 -13.73 7.80 7.06
CA PRO A 3 -12.51 7.05 6.80
C PRO A 3 -12.62 5.63 7.38
N PRO A 4 -12.00 4.62 6.72
CA PRO A 4 -12.08 3.24 7.17
C PRO A 4 -11.50 3.08 8.57
N ARG A 5 -12.08 2.16 9.35
CA ARG A 5 -11.53 1.82 10.67
C ARG A 5 -10.13 1.25 10.47
N THR A 6 -9.15 1.87 11.12
CA THR A 6 -7.74 1.45 10.98
C THR A 6 -7.27 0.61 12.16
N ILE A 7 -6.66 -0.53 11.86
CA ILE A 7 -6.07 -1.45 12.83
C ILE A 7 -4.53 -1.30 12.73
N HIS A 8 -3.96 -0.62 13.72
CA HIS A 8 -2.51 -0.37 13.82
C HIS A 8 -1.80 -1.23 14.87
N ARG A 9 -2.54 -1.79 15.82
CA ARG A 9 -1.95 -2.41 17.00
C ARG A 9 -1.90 -3.94 16.86
N PRO A 10 -0.84 -4.57 17.39
CA PRO A 10 -0.83 -6.03 17.54
C PRO A 10 -1.96 -6.48 18.50
N PRO A 11 -2.33 -7.77 18.47
CA PRO A 11 -3.21 -8.35 19.49
C PRO A 11 -2.71 -8.04 20.90
N LYS A 12 -3.64 -7.88 21.85
CA LYS A 12 -3.29 -7.86 23.27
C LYS A 12 -2.88 -9.26 23.71
N ALA A 13 -1.91 -9.39 24.60
CA ALA A 13 -1.56 -10.69 25.18
C ALA A 13 -2.82 -11.33 25.81
N GLY A 14 -3.04 -12.62 25.53
CA GLY A 14 -4.21 -13.37 26.01
C GLY A 14 -5.51 -13.16 25.24
N SER A 15 -5.56 -12.34 24.19
CA SER A 15 -6.76 -12.24 23.36
C SER A 15 -6.96 -13.50 22.52
N THR A 16 -8.05 -14.22 22.74
CA THR A 16 -8.49 -15.39 21.95
C THR A 16 -9.59 -15.00 20.96
N GLY A 17 -9.90 -15.90 20.01
CA GLY A 17 -11.01 -15.71 19.06
C GLY A 17 -10.69 -14.90 17.79
N TYR A 18 -9.45 -14.45 17.60
CA TYR A 18 -9.01 -13.72 16.41
C TYR A 18 -8.04 -14.56 15.57
N GLY A 19 -7.97 -14.29 14.27
CA GLY A 19 -6.84 -14.70 13.44
C GLY A 19 -5.77 -13.62 13.39
N LEU A 20 -4.54 -14.02 13.08
CA LEU A 20 -3.39 -13.12 12.97
C LEU A 20 -3.02 -12.90 11.52
N VAL A 21 -3.15 -11.67 11.01
CA VAL A 21 -2.73 -11.33 9.65
C VAL A 21 -1.33 -10.74 9.63
N VAL A 22 -0.49 -11.19 8.70
CA VAL A 22 0.88 -10.70 8.48
C VAL A 22 1.11 -10.29 7.03
N PRO A 23 1.83 -9.19 6.76
CA PRO A 23 2.09 -8.76 5.40
C PRO A 23 3.31 -9.49 4.81
N SER A 24 3.39 -9.52 3.49
CA SER A 24 4.58 -9.91 2.71
C SER A 24 5.62 -8.79 2.59
N PHE A 25 5.27 -7.57 3.01
CA PHE A 25 6.11 -6.38 2.96
C PHE A 25 6.42 -5.86 4.36
N GLU A 26 7.53 -5.14 4.51
CA GLU A 26 7.94 -4.60 5.81
C GLU A 26 7.06 -3.44 6.30
N GLN A 27 6.74 -2.50 5.41
CA GLN A 27 5.99 -1.29 5.73
C GLN A 27 4.91 -1.01 4.69
N GLY A 28 3.74 -0.61 5.17
CA GLY A 28 2.59 -0.32 4.32
C GLY A 28 1.26 -0.67 4.97
N ALA A 29 0.22 -0.76 4.15
CA ALA A 29 -1.12 -1.08 4.60
C ALA A 29 -1.89 -1.85 3.53
N VAL A 30 -2.90 -2.59 3.96
CA VAL A 30 -3.93 -3.15 3.08
C VAL A 30 -5.29 -2.63 3.46
N VAL A 31 -6.16 -2.49 2.46
CA VAL A 31 -7.55 -2.13 2.62
C VAL A 31 -8.38 -3.36 2.31
N LEU A 32 -9.16 -3.79 3.29
CA LEU A 32 -9.99 -4.98 3.23
C LEU A 32 -11.46 -4.58 3.21
N ARG A 33 -12.26 -5.32 2.45
CA ARG A 33 -13.72 -5.28 2.49
C ARG A 33 -14.24 -6.63 2.95
N ASP A 34 -14.99 -6.64 4.04
CA ASP A 34 -15.60 -7.87 4.55
C ASP A 34 -16.93 -8.22 3.85
N ALA A 35 -17.52 -9.36 4.22
CA ALA A 35 -18.81 -9.82 3.69
C ALA A 35 -19.96 -8.83 3.96
N LYS A 36 -19.88 -8.05 5.03
CA LYS A 36 -20.84 -6.99 5.40
C LYS A 36 -20.54 -5.66 4.70
N LYS A 37 -19.66 -5.66 3.68
CA LYS A 37 -19.17 -4.49 2.92
C LYS A 37 -18.49 -3.43 3.79
N ARG A 38 -18.09 -3.74 5.03
CA ARG A 38 -17.33 -2.83 5.89
C ARG A 38 -15.90 -2.75 5.37
N VAL A 39 -15.37 -1.53 5.30
CA VAL A 39 -14.00 -1.27 4.87
C VAL A 39 -13.09 -1.09 6.09
N LEU A 40 -12.03 -1.90 6.13
CA LEU A 40 -11.03 -1.92 7.18
C LEU A 40 -9.67 -1.59 6.57
N ARG A 41 -8.87 -0.79 7.26
CA ARG A 41 -7.47 -0.56 6.91
C ARG A 41 -6.59 -1.27 7.92
N ILE A 42 -5.72 -2.15 7.46
CA ILE A 42 -4.75 -2.84 8.31
C ILE A 42 -3.37 -2.24 8.01
N ALA A 43 -2.71 -1.68 9.01
CA ALA A 43 -1.51 -0.88 8.81
C ALA A 43 -0.30 -1.41 9.60
N TRP A 44 0.81 -1.54 8.89
CA TRP A 44 2.17 -1.84 9.37
C TRP A 44 3.09 -0.63 9.18
N GLU A 45 2.50 0.55 9.26
CA GLU A 45 3.19 1.83 9.25
C GLU A 45 3.29 2.36 10.68
N PRO A 46 4.31 3.19 10.98
CA PRO A 46 4.33 3.96 12.22
C PRO A 46 3.02 4.74 12.36
N PRO A 47 2.37 4.71 13.53
CA PRO A 47 1.14 5.49 13.74
C PRO A 47 1.44 6.97 13.52
N THR A 48 0.59 7.65 12.75
CA THR A 48 0.70 9.09 12.60
C THR A 48 0.15 9.78 13.86
N PRO A 49 0.52 11.04 14.15
CA PRO A 49 -0.01 11.77 15.32
C PRO A 49 -1.54 11.78 15.41
N LYS A 50 -2.24 11.73 14.27
CA LYS A 50 -3.71 11.65 14.19
C LYS A 50 -4.29 10.31 14.67
N ASP A 51 -3.50 9.25 14.65
CA ASP A 51 -3.88 7.90 15.09
C ASP A 51 -3.71 7.70 16.61
N ILE A 52 -3.08 8.67 17.27
CA ILE A 52 -2.83 8.66 18.71
C ILE A 52 -3.95 9.48 19.38
N LYS A 53 -4.91 8.80 20.02
CA LYS A 53 -5.83 9.50 20.95
C LYS A 53 -4.98 10.30 21.96
N PRO A 54 -5.26 11.59 22.19
CA PRO A 54 -4.51 12.37 23.17
C PRO A 54 -4.66 11.65 24.51
N LYS A 55 -3.55 11.09 25.02
CA LYS A 55 -3.49 10.72 26.43
C LYS A 55 -3.45 12.04 27.20
N ASN A 56 -4.37 12.23 28.13
CA ASN A 56 -4.28 13.30 29.13
C ASN A 56 -2.90 13.21 29.80
N ARG A 57 -1.95 14.01 29.31
CA ARG A 57 -0.64 14.16 29.92
C ARG A 57 -0.83 15.03 31.14
N ARG A 58 -0.78 14.43 32.33
CA ARG A 58 -0.54 15.19 33.57
C ARG A 58 0.72 16.03 33.34
N LYS A 59 0.61 17.35 33.58
CA LYS A 59 1.74 18.29 33.56
C LYS A 59 2.77 17.80 34.59
N GLY A 60 3.94 17.40 34.12
CA GLY A 60 5.02 16.93 35.00
C GLY A 60 6.23 16.44 34.20
N THR A 61 7.24 17.31 34.15
CA THR A 61 8.67 17.04 33.90
C THR A 61 9.09 16.66 32.47
N PRO A 62 10.06 17.40 31.86
CA PRO A 62 10.56 17.11 30.52
C PRO A 62 11.49 15.89 30.58
N VAL A 63 10.93 14.70 30.40
CA VAL A 63 11.74 13.50 30.19
C VAL A 63 12.29 13.56 28.78
N GLY A 64 13.61 13.75 28.67
CA GLY A 64 14.35 13.64 27.42
C GLY A 64 13.90 12.39 26.66
N ARG A 65 13.32 12.60 25.48
CA ARG A 65 12.91 11.52 24.58
C ARG A 65 14.18 10.88 24.03
N LYS A 66 14.79 9.98 24.80
CA LYS A 66 15.62 8.92 24.19
C LYS A 66 14.70 8.21 23.19
N PRO A 67 15.06 8.10 21.90
CA PRO A 67 14.28 7.30 20.97
C PRO A 67 14.26 5.89 21.55
N LYS A 68 13.12 5.49 22.10
CA LYS A 68 12.89 4.10 22.48
C LYS A 68 13.18 3.30 21.23
N ALA A 69 14.22 2.47 21.29
CA ALA A 69 14.51 1.44 20.31
C ALA A 69 13.19 0.89 19.82
N SER A 70 12.98 0.99 18.50
CA SER A 70 11.81 0.50 17.79
C SER A 70 11.51 -0.90 18.29
N ALA A 71 10.61 -1.02 19.27
CA ALA A 71 10.09 -2.29 19.72
C ALA A 71 9.57 -2.93 18.45
N ALA A 72 10.21 -4.04 18.05
CA ALA A 72 9.98 -4.74 16.81
C ALA A 72 8.51 -4.58 16.44
N VAL A 73 8.24 -3.90 15.32
CA VAL A 73 6.87 -3.72 14.82
C VAL A 73 6.34 -5.13 14.68
N ASN A 74 5.62 -5.61 15.70
CA ASN A 74 5.10 -6.96 15.75
C ASN A 74 4.35 -7.13 14.44
N SER A 75 4.82 -8.03 13.58
CA SER A 75 4.45 -8.07 12.16
C SER A 75 2.99 -8.51 11.96
N SER A 76 2.28 -8.82 13.04
CA SER A 76 0.90 -9.31 13.03
C SER A 76 -0.12 -8.29 13.49
N ARG A 77 -1.32 -8.40 12.92
CA ARG A 77 -2.52 -7.68 13.35
C ARG A 77 -3.62 -8.68 13.63
N ALA A 78 -4.39 -8.44 14.68
CA ALA A 78 -5.57 -9.24 14.96
C ALA A 78 -6.71 -8.84 14.00
N LEU A 79 -7.40 -9.84 13.44
CA LEU A 79 -8.59 -9.63 12.64
C LEU A 79 -9.65 -10.66 13.02
N ASP A 80 -10.91 -10.23 13.02
CA ASP A 80 -12.04 -11.14 13.27
C ASP A 80 -12.03 -12.26 12.22
N PRO A 81 -12.31 -13.52 12.60
CA PRO A 81 -12.46 -14.61 11.65
C PRO A 81 -13.51 -14.28 10.58
N GLY A 82 -13.25 -14.68 9.35
CA GLY A 82 -14.16 -14.41 8.23
C GLY A 82 -13.45 -14.28 6.89
N VAL A 83 -14.25 -13.99 5.85
CA VAL A 83 -13.76 -13.79 4.48
C VAL A 83 -13.66 -12.31 4.18
N TYR A 84 -12.52 -11.91 3.62
CA TYR A 84 -12.21 -10.54 3.25
C TYR A 84 -11.71 -10.48 1.81
N ASN A 85 -12.07 -9.41 1.11
CA ASN A 85 -11.47 -9.04 -0.16
C ASN A 85 -10.48 -7.90 0.08
N VAL A 86 -9.24 -8.07 -0.32
CA VAL A 86 -8.29 -6.98 -0.47
C VAL A 86 -8.78 -6.11 -1.62
N ILE A 87 -9.08 -4.84 -1.37
CA ILE A 87 -9.54 -3.88 -2.39
C ILE A 87 -8.51 -2.78 -2.65
N GLY A 88 -7.46 -2.73 -1.84
CA GLY A 88 -6.34 -1.85 -2.07
C GLY A 88 -5.16 -2.20 -1.17
N TYR A 89 -4.00 -1.70 -1.55
CA TYR A 89 -2.78 -1.80 -0.76
C TYR A 89 -1.92 -0.57 -0.95
N ARG A 90 -1.02 -0.36 0.00
CA ARG A 90 0.07 0.59 -0.06
C ARG A 90 1.32 -0.14 0.41
N VAL A 91 2.38 -0.10 -0.36
CA VAL A 91 3.67 -0.68 0.01
C VAL A 91 4.72 0.42 0.00
N ILE A 92 5.38 0.62 1.14
CA ILE A 92 6.40 1.66 1.34
C ILE A 92 7.78 1.04 1.11
N ARG A 93 8.64 1.81 0.43
CA ARG A 93 10.03 1.50 0.14
C ARG A 93 10.88 2.75 0.33
N HIS A 94 12.18 2.54 0.44
CA HIS A 94 13.18 3.60 0.52
C HIS A 94 14.20 3.37 -0.59
N ASP A 95 14.70 4.43 -1.20
CA ASP A 95 15.84 4.32 -2.10
C ASP A 95 17.16 4.18 -1.31
N LYS A 96 18.29 4.08 -2.03
CA LYS A 96 19.63 3.95 -1.43
C LYS A 96 20.01 5.15 -0.54
N ALA A 97 19.40 6.32 -0.75
CA ALA A 97 19.62 7.52 0.03
C ALA A 97 18.63 7.63 1.22
N GLY A 98 17.77 6.63 1.43
CA GLY A 98 16.77 6.62 2.49
C GLY A 98 15.52 7.44 2.18
N VAL A 99 15.35 7.95 0.95
CA VAL A 99 14.15 8.72 0.59
C VAL A 99 12.98 7.77 0.36
N GLY A 100 11.91 7.99 1.12
CA GLY A 100 10.69 7.18 1.06
C GLY A 100 9.88 7.40 -0.22
N TRP A 101 9.44 6.31 -0.82
CA TRP A 101 8.45 6.25 -1.89
C TRP A 101 7.47 5.12 -1.62
N PHE A 102 6.31 5.11 -2.27
CA PHE A 102 5.36 4.03 -2.11
C PHE A 102 4.55 3.77 -3.37
N VAL A 103 4.16 2.52 -3.54
CA VAL A 103 3.13 2.13 -4.51
C VAL A 103 1.79 2.04 -3.81
N SER A 104 0.73 2.42 -4.52
CA SER A 104 -0.65 2.26 -4.08
C SER A 104 -1.42 1.57 -5.19
N GLY A 105 -1.98 0.39 -4.90
CA GLY A 105 -2.83 -0.35 -5.82
C GLY A 105 -4.28 -0.37 -5.33
N THR A 106 -5.24 -0.27 -6.25
CA THR A 106 -6.67 -0.36 -5.93
C THR A 106 -7.43 -1.14 -7.00
N GLU A 107 -8.35 -1.99 -6.57
CA GLU A 107 -9.32 -2.65 -7.45
C GLU A 107 -10.67 -2.75 -6.73
N SER A 108 -11.69 -2.12 -7.31
CA SER A 108 -13.04 -2.04 -6.77
C SER A 108 -13.73 -3.41 -6.62
N ARG A 109 -13.46 -4.33 -7.55
CA ARG A 109 -13.99 -5.69 -7.55
C ARG A 109 -13.28 -6.58 -6.53
N GLY A 110 -12.04 -6.24 -6.20
CA GLY A 110 -11.18 -6.96 -5.28
C GLY A 110 -9.94 -7.47 -5.99
N ILE A 111 -8.79 -7.27 -5.36
CA ILE A 111 -7.47 -7.71 -5.79
C ILE A 111 -7.30 -9.19 -5.46
N LYS A 112 -7.69 -9.60 -4.25
CA LYS A 112 -7.47 -10.95 -3.73
C LYS A 112 -8.44 -11.25 -2.60
N ARG A 113 -8.97 -12.47 -2.56
CA ARG A 113 -9.75 -12.97 -1.42
C ARG A 113 -8.83 -13.64 -0.40
N ILE A 114 -9.06 -13.37 0.88
CA ILE A 114 -8.39 -14.04 2.00
C ILE A 114 -9.42 -14.55 3.01
N THR A 115 -9.08 -15.64 3.68
CA THR A 115 -9.87 -16.18 4.79
C THR A 115 -9.05 -16.06 6.06
N VAL A 116 -9.63 -15.50 7.11
CA VAL A 116 -9.03 -15.42 8.44
C VAL A 116 -9.72 -16.42 9.34
N VAL A 117 -8.93 -17.26 9.98
CA VAL A 117 -9.39 -18.31 10.91
C VAL A 117 -8.86 -17.99 12.30
N ALA A 118 -9.69 -18.18 13.33
CA ALA A 118 -9.29 -17.96 14.72
C ALA A 118 -8.10 -18.86 15.09
N GLY A 119 -7.11 -18.31 15.79
CA GLY A 119 -5.90 -19.03 16.20
C GLY A 119 -4.87 -19.25 15.09
N SER A 120 -5.23 -19.01 13.83
CA SER A 120 -4.33 -19.20 12.68
C SER A 120 -3.64 -17.91 12.26
N ARG A 121 -2.44 -18.07 11.67
CA ARG A 121 -1.69 -16.98 11.05
C ARG A 121 -1.93 -16.98 9.54
N GLN A 122 -2.49 -15.88 9.02
CA GLN A 122 -2.75 -15.66 7.61
C GLN A 122 -1.74 -14.67 7.02
N LYS A 123 -0.94 -15.09 6.04
CA LYS A 123 -0.10 -14.19 5.26
C LYS A 123 -0.93 -13.46 4.20
N ILE A 124 -0.78 -12.15 4.11
CA ILE A 124 -1.32 -11.31 3.04
C ILE A 124 -0.18 -11.03 2.07
N ASP A 125 -0.16 -11.83 1.01
CA ASP A 125 0.86 -11.75 -0.04
C ASP A 125 0.44 -10.71 -1.09
N ILE A 126 1.29 -9.70 -1.28
CA ILE A 126 1.16 -8.60 -2.24
C ILE A 126 2.50 -8.54 -2.96
N ASP A 127 2.47 -8.79 -4.26
CA ASP A 127 3.63 -8.61 -5.12
C ASP A 127 3.85 -7.10 -5.36
N PRO A 128 4.98 -6.52 -4.94
CA PRO A 128 5.27 -5.11 -5.19
C PRO A 128 5.75 -4.84 -6.63
N ALA A 129 5.89 -5.85 -7.48
CA ALA A 129 6.25 -5.67 -8.88
C ALA A 129 5.26 -4.74 -9.58
N ILE A 130 5.81 -3.91 -10.46
CA ILE A 130 5.06 -2.97 -11.30
C ILE A 130 5.18 -3.49 -12.72
N ALA A 131 4.06 -3.85 -13.33
CA ALA A 131 4.00 -4.18 -14.74
C ALA A 131 3.70 -2.90 -15.54
N VAL A 132 4.46 -2.70 -16.62
CA VAL A 132 4.29 -1.59 -17.54
C VAL A 132 4.19 -2.18 -18.94
N ASP A 133 2.99 -2.17 -19.49
CA ASP A 133 2.74 -2.54 -20.88
C ASP A 133 2.68 -1.27 -21.70
N CYS A 134 3.44 -1.21 -22.79
CA CYS A 134 3.51 -0.03 -23.65
C CYS A 134 3.44 -0.45 -25.12
N VAL A 135 2.59 0.23 -25.88
CA VAL A 135 2.46 0.06 -27.33
C VAL A 135 2.46 1.44 -27.98
N ALA A 136 3.34 1.63 -28.95
CA ALA A 136 3.34 2.81 -29.82
C ALA A 136 2.84 2.40 -31.21
N LEU A 137 1.79 3.06 -31.68
CA LEU A 137 1.17 2.80 -32.97
C LEU A 137 1.20 4.08 -33.81
N ARG A 138 1.71 3.97 -35.04
CA ARG A 138 1.58 5.06 -36.01
C ARG A 138 0.19 5.03 -36.64
N THR A 139 -0.52 6.14 -36.57
CA THR A 139 -1.84 6.34 -37.16
C THR A 139 -1.76 7.38 -38.28
N LYS A 140 -2.84 7.54 -39.06
CA LYS A 140 -2.95 8.61 -40.07
C LYS A 140 -2.83 10.02 -39.47
N THR A 141 -3.12 10.18 -38.17
CA THR A 141 -3.14 11.47 -37.46
C THR A 141 -1.90 11.70 -36.59
N GLY A 142 -0.96 10.76 -36.54
CA GLY A 142 0.27 10.90 -35.77
C GLY A 142 0.64 9.63 -35.01
N LEU A 143 1.41 9.79 -33.94
CA LEU A 143 1.81 8.69 -33.06
C LEU A 143 0.82 8.55 -31.91
N ARG A 144 0.30 7.35 -31.69
CA ARG A 144 -0.54 7.03 -30.54
C ARG A 144 0.22 6.10 -29.60
N ILE A 145 0.35 6.51 -28.35
CA ILE A 145 1.02 5.73 -27.31
C ILE A 145 -0.05 5.27 -26.33
N LEU A 146 -0.14 3.96 -26.15
CA LEU A 146 -0.93 3.32 -25.10
C LEU A 146 0.03 2.76 -24.08
N MET A 147 -0.16 3.11 -22.82
CA MET A 147 0.62 2.57 -21.72
C MET A 147 -0.31 2.23 -20.56
N THR A 148 -0.10 1.04 -19.99
CA THR A 148 -0.87 0.49 -18.89
C THR A 148 0.09 0.19 -17.74
N ILE A 149 -0.24 0.65 -16.54
CA ILE A 149 0.59 0.47 -15.35
C ILE A 149 -0.24 -0.27 -14.31
N THR A 150 0.15 -1.50 -14.01
CA THR A 150 -0.58 -2.39 -13.11
C THR A 150 0.34 -2.89 -12.00
N GLY A 151 -0.28 -3.22 -10.87
CA GLY A 151 0.40 -3.88 -9.75
C GLY A 151 -0.15 -5.27 -9.52
N HIS A 152 -0.04 -5.75 -8.28
CA HIS A 152 -0.50 -7.08 -7.88
C HIS A 152 -1.91 -7.41 -8.40
N ASN A 153 -2.05 -8.56 -9.06
CA ASN A 153 -3.28 -9.05 -9.71
C ASN A 153 -3.95 -7.98 -10.59
N GLU A 154 -3.18 -7.34 -11.46
CA GLU A 154 -3.63 -6.35 -12.45
C GLU A 154 -4.33 -5.12 -11.85
N SER A 155 -4.19 -4.89 -10.55
CA SER A 155 -4.77 -3.71 -9.90
C SER A 155 -4.19 -2.42 -10.49
N GLY A 156 -5.06 -1.43 -10.72
CA GLY A 156 -4.63 -0.09 -11.08
C GLY A 156 -3.68 0.45 -10.01
N LEU A 157 -2.51 0.94 -10.43
CA LEU A 157 -1.41 1.28 -9.54
C LEU A 157 -0.98 2.73 -9.72
N THR A 158 -0.55 3.37 -8.64
CA THR A 158 0.06 4.71 -8.65
C THR A 158 1.34 4.70 -7.81
N ILE A 159 2.39 5.35 -8.29
CA ILE A 159 3.64 5.53 -7.54
C ILE A 159 3.69 6.94 -6.97
N PHE A 160 4.09 7.05 -5.71
CA PHE A 160 4.24 8.32 -5.01
C PHE A 160 5.63 8.47 -4.41
N ARG A 161 6.17 9.70 -4.49
CA ARG A 161 7.38 10.12 -3.78
C ARG A 161 7.14 11.50 -3.21
N GLN A 162 7.54 11.70 -1.95
CA GLN A 162 7.34 12.98 -1.25
C GLN A 162 5.89 13.52 -1.30
N GLY A 163 4.91 12.61 -1.23
CA GLY A 163 3.48 12.95 -1.27
C GLY A 163 2.92 13.32 -2.64
N ARG A 164 3.73 13.26 -3.71
CA ARG A 164 3.32 13.56 -5.08
C ARG A 164 3.28 12.29 -5.92
N ARG A 165 2.32 12.20 -6.84
CA ARG A 165 2.31 11.17 -7.88
C ARG A 165 3.49 11.40 -8.81
N ILE A 166 4.23 10.34 -9.13
CA ILE A 166 5.27 10.36 -10.15
C ILE A 166 4.61 9.99 -11.48
N GLY A 167 4.82 10.77 -12.53
CA GLY A 167 4.43 10.38 -13.89
C GLY A 167 5.48 9.46 -14.50
N ILE A 168 5.09 8.61 -15.45
CA ILE A 168 6.07 7.81 -16.20
C ILE A 168 6.52 8.61 -17.41
N GLU A 169 7.80 8.93 -17.43
CA GLU A 169 8.46 9.52 -18.59
C GLU A 169 8.65 8.45 -19.67
N TYR A 170 8.41 8.81 -20.93
CA TYR A 170 8.62 7.93 -22.06
C TYR A 170 9.37 8.64 -23.18
N ARG A 171 10.06 7.83 -23.98
CA ARG A 171 10.63 8.21 -25.27
C ARG A 171 10.29 7.14 -26.29
N VAL A 172 9.88 7.55 -27.48
CA VAL A 172 9.70 6.65 -28.63
C VAL A 172 10.92 6.81 -29.52
N LEU A 173 11.49 5.67 -29.90
CA LEU A 173 12.70 5.60 -30.69
C LEU A 173 12.35 5.17 -32.12
N ASP A 174 13.05 5.71 -33.12
CA ASP A 174 13.06 5.16 -34.47
C ASP A 174 13.96 3.92 -34.57
N GLU A 175 14.02 3.31 -35.76
CA GLU A 175 14.85 2.13 -36.04
C GLU A 175 16.36 2.38 -35.82
N GLN A 176 16.79 3.64 -35.84
CA GLN A 176 18.17 4.06 -35.61
C GLN A 176 18.43 4.38 -34.13
N GLY A 177 17.43 4.20 -33.25
CA GLY A 177 17.51 4.51 -31.82
C GLY A 177 17.39 5.99 -31.48
N ARG A 178 17.02 6.86 -32.43
CA ARG A 178 16.84 8.31 -32.19
C ARG A 178 15.46 8.58 -31.62
N SER A 179 15.38 9.53 -30.68
CA SER A 179 14.08 9.94 -30.13
C SER A 179 13.26 10.69 -31.17
N VAL A 180 12.04 10.20 -31.41
CA VAL A 180 11.06 10.82 -32.32
C VAL A 180 9.85 11.41 -31.58
N ALA A 181 9.67 11.04 -30.31
CA ALA A 181 8.69 11.63 -29.40
C ALA A 181 9.10 11.37 -27.95
N GLU A 182 8.72 12.29 -27.06
CA GLU A 182 8.90 12.17 -25.62
C GLU A 182 7.72 12.79 -24.88
N GLY A 183 7.54 12.41 -23.62
CA GLY A 183 6.50 12.99 -22.78
C GLY A 183 6.37 12.31 -21.44
N VAL A 184 5.36 12.74 -20.69
CA VAL A 184 5.07 12.21 -19.35
C VAL A 184 3.62 11.72 -19.31
N MET A 185 3.45 10.43 -19.03
CA MET A 185 2.13 9.86 -18.77
C MET A 185 1.73 10.05 -17.30
N LYS A 186 0.57 10.65 -17.08
CA LYS A 186 -0.15 10.61 -15.81
C LYS A 186 -1.04 9.37 -15.78
N TYR A 187 -1.10 8.71 -14.64
CA TYR A 187 -1.83 7.46 -14.43
C TYR A 187 -2.36 7.35 -12.99
N GLY A 188 -3.15 6.31 -12.74
CA GLY A 188 -3.69 6.00 -11.42
C GLY A 188 -5.09 6.51 -11.14
#